data_AF-A0A9D9IDB3-F1
#
_entry.id   AF-A0A9D9IDB3-F1
#
_cell.length_a   1.000
_cell.length_b   1.000
_cell.length_c   1.000
_cell.angle_alpha   90.00
_cell.angle_beta   90.00
_cell.angle_gamma   90.00
#
_symmetry.space_group_name_H-M   'P 1'
#
loop_
_entity.id
_entity.type
_entity.pdbx_description
1 polymer ?
#
loop_
_entity_poly.entity_id
_entity_poly.type
_entity_poly.pdbx_seq_one_letter_code
_entity_poly.pdbx_strand_id
1 'polypeptide(L)'
;METLCYFSEAEDKRFTDLVIRYNSMDDDNEEKLHLENRIKERTMILLYLIPQRNMYLGEEDAGGFFLEIQKDIESIISSFRITGATYNSYLQQTCRYRCMRYMRRQKKKDSLENALIFSDMTIHDEEYLDTASAVSESVTPYETQDWSDDIDRMDLGELSMHIIMQRNEGKCREETIAELELATHLRKARTRRQFLEFLLALPCTETQGFIAGVSRLLHTDYKTVAKFYALRHDALMNEHGDEIRFLEELAGRHWKILAKIGTATVNADTPEEKAIMIDRYLKMKRVYERRLSDLMKARSGLTHYTISTLLGVSRPMVSADIKKMKMLLNHFMDDM
;
A
#
# COMPACT_ATOMS: atom_id res chain seq x y z
N MET A 1 13.55 -16.84 -25.32
CA MET A 1 13.86 -15.47 -25.77
C MET A 1 15.12 -15.57 -26.60
N GLU A 2 14.97 -15.54 -27.92
CA GLU A 2 16.13 -15.41 -28.81
C GLU A 2 16.81 -14.08 -28.51
N THR A 3 18.09 -14.14 -28.16
CA THR A 3 18.91 -12.96 -27.92
C THR A 3 19.23 -12.38 -29.29
N LEU A 4 18.64 -11.25 -29.65
CA LEU A 4 18.93 -10.57 -30.92
C LEU A 4 20.41 -10.17 -30.92
N CYS A 5 21.20 -10.84 -31.76
CA CYS A 5 22.63 -10.62 -31.83
C CYS A 5 22.91 -9.28 -32.55
N TYR A 6 23.59 -8.35 -31.88
CA TYR A 6 23.94 -7.02 -32.43
C TYR A 6 25.00 -7.09 -33.53
N PHE A 7 25.66 -8.24 -33.65
CA PHE A 7 26.77 -8.51 -34.54
C PHE A 7 26.70 -9.95 -35.05
N SER A 8 27.41 -10.23 -36.14
CA SER A 8 27.76 -11.61 -36.43
C SER A 8 28.64 -12.19 -35.31
N GLU A 9 28.60 -13.51 -35.09
CA GLU A 9 29.43 -14.16 -34.06
C GLU A 9 30.92 -13.85 -34.24
N ALA A 10 31.38 -13.71 -35.49
CA ALA A 10 32.75 -13.35 -35.82
C ALA A 10 33.11 -11.92 -35.38
N GLU A 11 32.19 -10.97 -35.48
CA GLU A 11 32.38 -9.58 -35.06
C GLU A 11 32.31 -9.43 -33.54
N ASP A 12 31.42 -10.17 -32.86
CA ASP A 12 31.34 -10.18 -31.40
C ASP A 12 32.62 -10.75 -30.78
N LYS A 13 33.15 -11.83 -31.37
CA LYS A 13 34.44 -12.41 -30.97
C LYS A 13 35.60 -11.44 -31.17
N ARG A 14 35.71 -10.82 -32.35
CA ARG A 14 36.75 -9.81 -32.64
C ARG A 14 36.68 -8.62 -31.68
N PHE A 15 35.48 -8.17 -31.33
CA PHE A 15 35.31 -7.06 -30.39
C PHE A 15 35.68 -7.47 -28.96
N THR A 16 35.31 -8.68 -28.55
CA THR A 16 35.71 -9.26 -27.26
C THR A 16 37.23 -9.36 -27.15
N ASP A 17 37.91 -9.86 -28.18
CA ASP A 17 39.38 -9.98 -28.22
C ASP A 17 40.06 -8.61 -28.14
N LEU A 18 39.49 -7.57 -28.77
CA LEU A 18 39.98 -6.20 -28.69
C LEU A 18 39.92 -5.63 -27.27
N VAL A 19 38.81 -5.85 -26.56
CA VAL A 19 38.65 -5.40 -25.17
C VAL A 19 39.59 -6.15 -24.22
N ILE A 20 39.78 -7.45 -24.44
CA ILE A 20 40.75 -8.24 -23.67
C ILE A 20 42.16 -7.72 -23.89
N ARG A 21 42.56 -7.47 -25.14
CA ARG A 21 43.88 -6.90 -25.47
C ARG A 21 44.07 -5.54 -24.79
N TYR A 22 43.07 -4.67 -24.86
CA TYR A 22 43.09 -3.37 -24.20
C TYR A 22 43.27 -3.48 -22.67
N ASN A 23 42.51 -4.34 -21.98
CA ASN A 23 42.61 -4.54 -20.53
C ASN A 23 43.93 -5.21 -20.10
N SER A 24 44.69 -5.80 -21.03
CA SER A 24 45.99 -6.44 -20.79
C SER A 24 47.22 -5.56 -21.09
N MET A 25 47.01 -4.35 -21.62
CA MET A 25 48.09 -3.42 -21.98
C MET A 25 48.47 -2.51 -20.80
N ASP A 26 49.77 -2.26 -20.63
CA ASP A 26 50.30 -1.28 -19.68
C ASP A 26 49.88 0.16 -20.04
N ASP A 27 49.77 1.04 -19.04
CA ASP A 27 49.23 2.40 -19.18
C ASP A 27 50.09 3.34 -20.07
N ASP A 28 51.38 3.04 -20.25
CA ASP A 28 52.34 3.90 -20.99
C ASP A 28 52.38 3.63 -22.52
N ASN A 29 51.43 2.88 -23.07
CA ASN A 29 51.43 2.48 -24.49
C ASN A 29 50.57 3.42 -25.37
N GLU A 30 51.17 4.12 -26.34
CA GLU A 30 50.44 4.97 -27.30
C GLU A 30 49.35 4.21 -28.10
N GLU A 31 49.56 2.90 -28.36
CA GLU A 31 48.57 2.04 -29.02
C GLU A 31 47.29 1.88 -28.17
N LYS A 32 47.42 1.98 -26.84
CA LYS A 32 46.32 1.84 -25.89
C LYS A 32 45.30 2.97 -26.04
N LEU A 33 45.77 4.20 -26.26
CA LEU A 33 44.89 5.36 -26.44
C LEU A 33 44.04 5.26 -27.71
N HIS A 34 44.62 4.77 -28.81
CA HIS A 34 43.88 4.53 -30.05
C HIS A 34 42.85 3.40 -29.93
N LEU A 35 43.20 2.33 -29.20
CA LEU A 35 42.28 1.23 -28.90
C LEU A 35 41.15 1.66 -27.96
N GLU A 36 41.47 2.50 -26.97
CA GLU A 36 40.54 3.02 -25.98
C GLU A 36 39.38 3.76 -26.64
N ASN A 37 39.67 4.73 -27.53
CA ASN A 37 38.64 5.52 -28.20
C ASN A 37 37.71 4.62 -29.03
N ARG A 38 38.26 3.67 -29.78
CA ARG A 38 37.48 2.74 -30.60
C ARG A 38 36.60 1.80 -29.76
N ILE A 39 37.09 1.35 -28.61
CA ILE A 39 36.31 0.52 -27.67
C ILE A 39 35.21 1.36 -27.02
N LYS A 40 35.54 2.58 -26.55
CA LYS A 40 34.58 3.50 -25.94
C LYS A 40 33.43 3.82 -26.86
N GLU A 41 33.69 4.22 -28.11
CA GLU A 41 32.67 4.53 -29.10
C GLU A 41 31.73 3.34 -29.33
N ARG A 42 32.30 2.15 -29.49
CA ARG A 42 31.51 0.94 -29.77
C ARG A 42 30.72 0.47 -28.54
N THR A 43 31.27 0.62 -27.35
CA THR A 43 30.57 0.37 -26.08
C THR A 43 29.44 1.39 -25.89
N MET A 44 29.64 2.66 -26.21
CA MET A 44 28.57 3.69 -26.16
C MET A 44 27.38 3.31 -27.02
N ILE A 45 27.63 2.93 -28.28
CA ILE A 45 26.58 2.50 -29.21
C ILE A 45 25.81 1.30 -28.64
N LEU A 46 26.50 0.31 -28.07
CA LEU A 46 25.86 -0.87 -27.49
C LEU A 46 25.07 -0.52 -26.22
N LEU A 47 25.58 0.34 -25.35
CA LEU A 47 24.88 0.76 -24.14
C LEU A 47 23.60 1.56 -24.45
N TYR A 48 23.53 2.22 -25.62
CA TYR A 48 22.31 2.85 -26.12
C TYR A 48 21.34 1.84 -26.74
N LEU A 49 21.82 0.96 -27.62
CA LEU A 49 20.97 0.04 -28.38
C LEU A 49 20.48 -1.17 -27.59
N ILE A 50 21.26 -1.65 -26.61
CA ILE A 50 20.92 -2.84 -25.82
C ILE A 50 19.60 -2.67 -25.05
N PRO A 51 19.42 -1.60 -24.26
CA PRO A 51 18.19 -1.35 -23.53
C PRO A 51 16.96 -1.25 -24.43
N GLN A 52 17.07 -0.57 -25.57
CA GLN A 52 15.96 -0.34 -26.50
C GLN A 52 15.53 -1.64 -27.18
N ARG A 53 16.47 -2.39 -27.79
CA ARG A 53 16.14 -3.60 -28.56
C ARG A 53 15.69 -4.77 -27.69
N ASN A 54 16.21 -4.89 -26.47
CA ASN A 54 15.76 -5.92 -25.52
C ASN A 54 14.51 -5.48 -24.73
N MET A 55 13.92 -4.31 -25.05
CA MET A 55 12.76 -3.73 -24.38
C MET A 55 12.94 -3.62 -22.86
N TYR A 56 14.16 -3.30 -22.42
CA TYR A 56 14.43 -2.98 -21.01
C TYR A 56 13.95 -1.57 -20.66
N LEU A 57 13.94 -0.67 -21.65
CA LEU A 57 13.50 0.72 -21.55
C LEU A 57 12.64 1.10 -22.76
N GLY A 58 11.72 2.04 -22.58
CA GLY A 58 11.04 2.73 -23.69
C GLY A 58 12.03 3.61 -24.47
N GLU A 59 11.66 3.99 -25.69
CA GLU A 59 12.50 4.84 -26.55
C GLU A 59 12.75 6.21 -25.91
N GLU A 60 11.75 6.72 -25.20
CA GLU A 60 11.77 7.95 -24.41
C GLU A 60 12.78 7.92 -23.26
N ASP A 61 13.04 6.75 -22.68
CA ASP A 61 13.91 6.58 -21.50
C ASP A 61 15.34 6.20 -21.88
N ALA A 62 15.57 5.70 -23.09
CA ALA A 62 16.86 5.22 -23.55
C ALA A 62 17.93 6.32 -23.58
N GLY A 63 17.55 7.54 -23.99
CA GLY A 63 18.45 8.70 -24.01
C GLY A 63 18.87 9.13 -22.60
N GLY A 64 17.92 9.22 -21.66
CA GLY A 64 18.20 9.59 -20.28
C GLY A 64 19.07 8.55 -19.55
N PHE A 65 18.80 7.26 -19.81
CA PHE A 65 19.64 6.18 -19.31
C PHE A 65 21.06 6.24 -19.87
N PHE A 66 21.22 6.50 -21.17
CA PHE A 66 22.54 6.60 -21.80
C PHE A 66 23.38 7.71 -21.18
N LEU A 67 22.81 8.90 -20.99
CA LEU A 67 23.50 10.02 -20.34
C LEU A 67 23.94 9.67 -18.91
N GLU A 68 23.13 8.89 -18.18
CA GLU A 68 23.49 8.46 -16.83
C GLU A 68 24.60 7.40 -16.80
N ILE A 69 24.61 6.46 -17.75
CA ILE A 69 25.60 5.38 -17.78
C ILE A 69 26.92 5.81 -18.46
N GLN A 70 26.92 6.88 -19.25
CA GLN A 70 28.08 7.34 -20.01
C GLN A 70 29.29 7.65 -19.11
N LYS A 71 29.05 8.21 -17.92
CA LYS A 71 30.10 8.49 -16.91
C LYS A 71 30.79 7.24 -16.37
N ASP A 72 30.15 6.08 -16.48
CA ASP A 72 30.66 4.82 -15.94
C ASP A 72 31.32 3.94 -17.02
N ILE A 73 31.44 4.42 -18.26
CA ILE A 73 31.90 3.60 -19.41
C ILE A 73 33.30 3.03 -19.18
N GLU A 74 34.23 3.84 -18.68
CA GLU A 74 35.60 3.40 -18.37
C GLU A 74 35.61 2.30 -17.31
N SER A 75 34.77 2.46 -16.27
CA SER A 75 34.59 1.44 -15.24
C SER A 75 33.97 0.16 -15.80
N ILE A 76 33.00 0.26 -16.72
CA ILE A 76 32.35 -0.89 -17.36
C ILE A 76 33.34 -1.65 -18.25
N ILE A 77 34.16 -0.95 -19.03
CA ILE A 77 35.18 -1.58 -19.89
C ILE A 77 36.24 -2.28 -19.04
N SER A 78 36.79 -1.59 -18.04
CA SER A 78 37.85 -2.15 -17.17
C SER A 78 37.37 -3.29 -16.26
N SER A 79 36.07 -3.32 -15.93
CA SER A 79 35.49 -4.39 -15.10
C SER A 79 35.28 -5.71 -15.84
N PHE A 80 35.40 -5.73 -17.16
CA PHE A 80 35.24 -6.96 -17.93
C PHE A 80 36.42 -7.91 -17.70
N ARG A 81 36.10 -9.09 -17.14
CA ARG A 81 37.05 -10.18 -16.90
C ARG A 81 36.77 -11.34 -17.86
N ILE A 82 37.82 -12.05 -18.25
CA ILE A 82 37.73 -13.25 -19.10
C ILE A 82 36.98 -14.33 -18.31
N THR A 83 35.68 -14.49 -18.61
CA THR A 83 34.77 -15.41 -17.89
C THR A 83 34.11 -16.43 -18.83
N GLY A 84 34.62 -16.56 -20.07
CA GLY A 84 34.05 -17.44 -21.10
C GLY A 84 32.82 -16.86 -21.82
N ALA A 85 32.30 -15.72 -21.38
CA ALA A 85 31.25 -14.96 -22.06
C ALA A 85 31.85 -13.89 -22.99
N THR A 86 31.13 -13.55 -24.08
CA THR A 86 31.52 -12.44 -24.95
C THR A 86 31.30 -11.10 -24.28
N TYR A 87 32.03 -10.07 -24.71
CA TYR A 87 31.90 -8.73 -24.15
C TYR A 87 30.48 -8.17 -24.33
N ASN A 88 29.82 -8.48 -25.46
CA ASN A 88 28.42 -8.12 -25.67
C ASN A 88 27.47 -8.82 -24.67
N SER A 89 27.69 -10.11 -24.38
CA SER A 89 26.91 -10.83 -23.35
C SER A 89 27.07 -10.20 -21.97
N TYR A 90 28.29 -9.75 -21.64
CA TYR A 90 28.57 -8.98 -20.42
C TYR A 90 27.82 -7.63 -20.41
N LEU A 91 27.82 -6.89 -21.51
CA LEU A 91 27.09 -5.63 -21.62
C LEU A 91 25.57 -5.84 -21.52
N GLN A 92 25.02 -6.93 -22.07
CA GLN A 92 23.60 -7.25 -21.91
C GLN A 92 23.20 -7.45 -20.45
N GLN A 93 24.00 -8.19 -19.68
CA GLN A 93 23.76 -8.36 -18.25
C GLN A 93 23.90 -7.03 -17.49
N THR A 94 24.92 -6.25 -17.82
CA THR A 94 25.18 -4.94 -17.24
C THR A 94 24.02 -3.97 -17.49
N CYS A 95 23.55 -3.88 -18.73
CA CYS A 95 22.39 -3.09 -19.12
C CYS A 95 21.13 -3.57 -18.40
N ARG A 96 20.85 -4.88 -18.38
CA ARG A 96 19.66 -5.41 -17.70
C ARG A 96 19.58 -4.96 -16.23
N TYR A 97 20.68 -5.08 -15.49
CA TYR A 97 20.73 -4.66 -14.09
C TYR A 97 20.61 -3.14 -13.93
N ARG A 98 21.37 -2.38 -14.73
CA ARG A 98 21.43 -0.92 -14.61
C ARG A 98 20.16 -0.22 -15.09
N CYS A 99 19.48 -0.72 -16.14
CA CYS A 99 18.17 -0.24 -16.58
C CYS A 99 17.10 -0.42 -15.50
N MET A 100 17.06 -1.58 -14.82
CA MET A 100 16.15 -1.78 -13.69
C MET A 100 16.39 -0.76 -12.56
N ARG A 101 17.66 -0.45 -12.26
CA ARG A 101 18.01 0.54 -11.23
C ARG A 101 17.70 1.98 -11.67
N TYR A 102 17.87 2.29 -12.95
CA TYR A 102 17.49 3.56 -13.56
C TYR A 102 15.97 3.78 -13.44
N MET A 103 15.15 2.83 -13.89
CA MET A 103 13.68 2.94 -13.82
C MET A 103 13.15 3.08 -12.39
N ARG A 104 13.77 2.40 -11.42
CA ARG A 104 13.40 2.57 -10.00
C ARG A 104 13.70 3.98 -9.50
N ARG A 105 14.82 4.57 -9.91
CA ARG A 105 15.18 5.95 -9.55
C ARG A 105 14.30 6.95 -10.25
N GLN A 106 13.98 6.74 -11.53
CA GLN A 106 13.11 7.65 -12.26
C GLN A 106 11.69 7.65 -11.70
N LYS A 107 11.13 6.48 -11.39
CA LYS A 107 9.85 6.40 -10.66
C LYS A 107 9.87 7.11 -9.32
N LYS A 108 10.99 7.05 -8.58
CA LYS A 108 11.14 7.76 -7.31
C LYS A 108 11.24 9.27 -7.53
N LYS A 109 11.96 9.71 -8.57
CA LYS A 109 12.10 11.11 -8.97
C LYS A 109 10.75 11.67 -9.44
N ASP A 110 10.04 10.98 -10.33
CA ASP A 110 8.70 11.36 -10.78
C ASP A 110 7.73 11.42 -9.61
N SER A 111 7.81 10.49 -8.66
CA SER A 111 6.98 10.54 -7.44
C SER A 111 7.29 11.76 -6.57
N LEU A 112 8.56 12.19 -6.51
CA LEU A 112 9.01 13.33 -5.73
C LEU A 112 8.71 14.65 -6.44
N GLU A 113 8.93 14.74 -7.75
CA GLU A 113 8.55 15.90 -8.57
C GLU A 113 7.04 16.09 -8.59
N ASN A 114 6.26 15.01 -8.71
CA ASN A 114 4.82 15.10 -8.51
C ASN A 114 4.49 15.60 -7.11
N ALA A 115 5.13 15.06 -6.06
CA ALA A 115 4.90 15.56 -4.69
C ALA A 115 5.25 17.06 -4.52
N LEU A 116 6.30 17.55 -5.18
CA LEU A 116 6.72 18.96 -5.16
C LEU A 116 5.79 19.87 -5.96
N ILE A 117 5.36 19.44 -7.15
CA ILE A 117 4.37 20.16 -7.97
C ILE A 117 3.04 20.29 -7.22
N PHE A 118 2.67 19.28 -6.41
CA PHE A 118 1.47 19.33 -5.58
C PHE A 118 1.66 20.06 -4.25
N SER A 119 2.89 20.20 -3.73
CA SER A 119 3.15 21.05 -2.56
C SER A 119 3.13 22.55 -2.90
N ASP A 120 3.55 22.93 -4.11
CA ASP A 120 3.42 24.30 -4.60
C ASP A 120 1.96 24.68 -4.94
N MET A 121 1.08 23.72 -5.23
CA MET A 121 -0.36 23.98 -5.40
C MET A 121 -1.09 24.15 -4.06
N THR A 122 -0.59 23.57 -2.95
CA THR A 122 -1.22 23.73 -1.63
C THR A 122 -0.95 25.07 -0.95
N ILE A 123 0.04 25.86 -1.41
CA ILE A 123 0.32 27.19 -0.84
C ILE A 123 -0.63 28.27 -1.40
N HIS A 124 -1.41 27.97 -2.45
CA HIS A 124 -2.32 28.94 -3.07
C HIS A 124 -3.82 28.64 -2.95
N ASP A 125 -4.23 27.51 -2.36
CA ASP A 125 -5.65 27.14 -2.25
C ASP A 125 -6.15 27.02 -0.78
N GLU A 126 -5.39 27.48 0.21
CA GLU A 126 -5.76 27.40 1.64
C GLU A 126 -6.77 28.47 2.12
N GLU A 127 -7.51 29.15 1.23
CA GLU A 127 -8.50 30.16 1.65
C GLU A 127 -9.98 29.78 1.46
N TYR A 128 -10.32 28.62 0.89
CA TYR A 128 -11.72 28.24 0.75
C TYR A 128 -11.93 26.73 0.84
N LEU A 129 -12.16 26.22 2.05
CA LEU A 129 -13.06 25.09 2.32
C LEU A 129 -13.26 24.90 3.83
N ASP A 130 -13.66 25.99 4.49
CA ASP A 130 -14.50 25.88 5.67
C ASP A 130 -15.96 25.72 5.18
N THR A 131 -16.73 24.88 5.87
CA THR A 131 -18.16 24.56 5.67
C THR A 131 -18.54 23.50 4.63
N ALA A 132 -18.71 22.27 5.12
CA ALA A 132 -19.85 21.42 4.78
C ALA A 132 -20.02 20.31 5.83
N SER A 133 -20.39 20.73 7.05
CA SER A 133 -21.11 19.87 7.98
C SER A 133 -22.51 19.65 7.41
N ALA A 134 -22.85 18.42 7.05
CA ALA A 134 -24.16 18.08 6.53
C ALA A 134 -24.76 16.87 7.25
N VAL A 135 -25.65 17.22 8.17
CA VAL A 135 -26.93 16.58 8.52
C VAL A 135 -26.87 15.28 9.32
N SER A 136 -26.88 15.52 10.64
CA SER A 136 -27.44 14.67 11.69
C SER A 136 -28.92 14.36 11.42
N GLU A 137 -29.27 13.08 11.24
CA GLU A 137 -30.59 12.58 11.59
C GLU A 137 -30.60 12.24 13.09
N SER A 138 -31.43 12.96 13.83
CA SER A 138 -31.58 12.87 15.27
C SER A 138 -32.19 11.54 15.69
N VAL A 139 -31.38 10.67 16.31
CA VAL A 139 -31.89 9.57 17.15
C VAL A 139 -32.02 10.10 18.57
N THR A 140 -33.22 9.95 19.12
CA THR A 140 -33.61 10.36 20.48
C THR A 140 -32.58 9.95 21.54
N PRO A 141 -32.20 10.84 22.46
CA PRO A 141 -31.26 10.49 23.52
C PRO A 141 -31.92 9.49 24.46
N TYR A 142 -31.40 8.26 24.49
CA TYR A 142 -31.64 7.36 25.61
C TYR A 142 -31.11 8.05 26.87
N GLU A 143 -31.94 8.12 27.91
CA GLU A 143 -31.65 8.72 29.21
C GLU A 143 -30.30 8.21 29.73
N THR A 144 -29.26 9.02 29.61
CA THR A 144 -27.94 8.71 30.14
C THR A 144 -27.98 8.87 31.64
N GLN A 145 -27.92 7.74 32.34
CA GLN A 145 -27.62 7.67 33.75
C GLN A 145 -26.23 8.29 33.98
N ASP A 146 -26.19 9.29 34.86
CA ASP A 146 -25.01 10.08 35.22
C ASP A 146 -23.93 9.17 35.85
N TRP A 147 -22.86 8.87 35.11
CA TRP A 147 -21.69 8.12 35.58
C TRP A 147 -20.36 8.75 35.09
N SER A 148 -19.69 9.37 36.07
CA SER A 148 -18.29 9.79 36.32
C SER A 148 -17.24 9.99 35.21
N ASP A 149 -16.49 11.09 35.36
CA ASP A 149 -15.17 11.45 34.80
C ASP A 149 -14.11 10.31 34.73
N ASP A 150 -14.33 9.19 35.43
CA ASP A 150 -13.40 8.07 35.48
C ASP A 150 -13.34 7.28 34.16
N ILE A 151 -14.45 7.16 33.41
CA ILE A 151 -14.44 6.46 32.11
C ILE A 151 -13.52 7.20 31.14
N ASP A 152 -13.52 8.53 31.14
CA ASP A 152 -12.73 9.36 30.24
C ASP A 152 -11.23 9.27 30.49
N ARG A 153 -10.80 8.79 31.66
CA ARG A 153 -9.38 8.57 32.00
C ARG A 153 -8.86 7.18 31.68
N MET A 154 -9.74 6.20 31.48
CA MET A 154 -9.33 4.80 31.20
C MET A 154 -8.63 4.67 29.85
N ASP A 155 -7.56 3.88 29.81
CA ASP A 155 -6.93 3.43 28.57
C ASP A 155 -7.71 2.27 27.90
N LEU A 156 -7.30 1.85 26.70
CA LEU A 156 -8.01 0.81 25.97
C LEU A 156 -8.00 -0.56 26.67
N GLY A 157 -6.93 -0.89 27.39
CA GLY A 157 -6.82 -2.13 28.16
C GLY A 157 -7.74 -2.13 29.38
N GLU A 158 -7.69 -1.05 30.14
CA GLU A 158 -8.55 -0.81 31.30
C GLU A 158 -10.03 -0.81 30.91
N LEU A 159 -10.38 -0.11 29.83
CA LEU A 159 -11.75 -0.04 29.32
C LEU A 159 -12.23 -1.41 28.81
N SER A 160 -11.35 -2.18 28.15
CA SER A 160 -11.67 -3.55 27.74
C SER A 160 -11.98 -4.44 28.95
N MET A 161 -11.15 -4.36 30.00
CA MET A 161 -11.35 -5.12 31.23
C MET A 161 -12.60 -4.67 31.98
N HIS A 162 -12.90 -3.37 31.99
CA HIS A 162 -14.13 -2.83 32.55
C HIS A 162 -15.36 -3.45 31.87
N ILE A 163 -15.40 -3.44 30.53
CA ILE A 163 -16.49 -4.05 29.75
C ILE A 163 -16.61 -5.57 30.01
N ILE A 164 -15.47 -6.28 30.10
CA ILE A 164 -15.44 -7.74 30.37
C ILE A 164 -16.04 -8.07 31.74
N MET A 165 -15.74 -7.27 32.76
CA MET A 165 -16.11 -7.53 34.15
C MET A 165 -17.49 -6.98 34.52
N GLN A 166 -18.06 -6.10 33.70
CA GLN A 166 -19.38 -5.52 33.93
C GLN A 166 -20.45 -6.62 34.01
N ARG A 167 -21.11 -6.75 35.17
CA ARG A 167 -22.22 -7.69 35.34
C ARG A 167 -23.47 -7.12 34.68
N ASN A 168 -24.03 -7.86 33.73
CA ASN A 168 -25.24 -7.46 33.02
C ASN A 168 -26.47 -7.64 33.91
N GLU A 169 -26.90 -6.55 34.56
CA GLU A 169 -28.13 -6.52 35.35
C GLU A 169 -29.32 -5.93 34.56
N GLY A 170 -29.07 -5.38 33.37
CA GLY A 170 -30.10 -4.77 32.51
C GLY A 170 -30.97 -5.79 31.76
N LYS A 171 -32.29 -5.54 31.76
CA LYS A 171 -33.22 -6.13 30.79
C LYS A 171 -33.10 -5.34 29.50
N CYS A 172 -32.52 -5.91 28.44
CA CYS A 172 -32.59 -5.28 27.13
C CYS A 172 -33.96 -5.55 26.52
N ARG A 173 -34.41 -4.64 25.66
CA ARG A 173 -35.45 -4.93 24.68
C ARG A 173 -34.72 -5.46 23.45
N GLU A 174 -34.31 -6.73 23.46
CA GLU A 174 -33.78 -7.35 22.24
C GLU A 174 -34.90 -7.44 21.19
N GLU A 175 -34.58 -7.10 19.94
CA GLU A 175 -35.58 -7.00 18.86
C GLU A 175 -35.85 -8.37 18.23
N THR A 176 -34.91 -9.32 18.34
CA THR A 176 -35.02 -10.69 17.81
C THR A 176 -34.59 -11.77 18.82
N ILE A 177 -35.06 -13.00 18.60
CA ILE A 177 -34.71 -14.17 19.43
C ILE A 177 -33.20 -14.49 19.31
N ALA A 178 -32.63 -14.37 18.11
CA ALA A 178 -31.21 -14.60 17.87
C ALA A 178 -30.31 -13.59 18.61
N GLU A 179 -30.68 -12.31 18.62
CA GLU A 179 -29.97 -11.28 19.39
C GLU A 179 -30.00 -11.55 20.90
N LEU A 180 -31.16 -11.96 21.43
CA LEU A 180 -31.32 -12.35 22.82
C LEU A 180 -30.41 -13.54 23.16
N GLU A 181 -30.39 -14.58 22.33
CA GLU A 181 -29.54 -15.75 22.52
C GLU A 181 -28.04 -15.39 22.47
N LEU A 182 -27.62 -14.57 21.52
CA LEU A 182 -26.23 -14.10 21.45
C LEU A 182 -25.87 -13.24 22.68
N ALA A 183 -26.75 -12.33 23.10
CA ALA A 183 -26.57 -11.52 24.31
C ALA A 183 -26.42 -12.41 25.56
N THR A 184 -27.19 -13.51 25.66
CA THR A 184 -27.02 -14.46 26.78
C THR A 184 -25.65 -15.14 26.78
N HIS A 185 -25.11 -15.50 25.62
CA HIS A 185 -23.76 -16.06 25.49
C HIS A 185 -22.69 -15.07 25.95
N LEU A 186 -22.87 -13.79 25.63
CA LEU A 186 -21.97 -12.68 25.94
C LEU A 186 -22.04 -12.20 27.40
N ARG A 187 -22.96 -12.73 28.21
CA ARG A 187 -22.95 -12.51 29.68
C ARG A 187 -21.79 -13.22 30.38
N LYS A 188 -21.24 -14.28 29.77
CA LYS A 188 -20.08 -14.99 30.32
C LYS A 188 -18.83 -14.15 30.05
N ALA A 189 -18.10 -13.77 31.09
CA ALA A 189 -16.87 -12.95 30.98
C ALA A 189 -15.88 -13.50 29.94
N ARG A 190 -15.72 -14.83 29.88
CA ARG A 190 -14.89 -15.49 28.86
C ARG A 190 -15.36 -15.18 27.44
N THR A 191 -16.64 -15.41 27.14
CA THR A 191 -17.21 -15.17 25.80
C THR A 191 -17.19 -13.70 25.44
N ARG A 192 -17.42 -12.82 26.43
CA ARG A 192 -17.31 -11.38 26.24
C ARG A 192 -15.91 -10.94 25.86
N ARG A 193 -14.88 -11.47 26.53
CA ARG A 193 -13.48 -11.20 26.15
C ARG A 193 -13.21 -11.67 24.72
N GLN A 194 -13.64 -12.89 24.36
CA GLN A 194 -13.51 -13.40 22.99
C GLN A 194 -14.18 -12.48 21.96
N PHE A 195 -15.30 -11.87 22.33
CA PHE A 195 -16.00 -10.93 21.48
C PHE A 195 -15.27 -9.60 21.35
N LEU A 196 -14.74 -9.05 22.44
CA LEU A 196 -13.89 -7.86 22.38
C LEU A 196 -12.61 -8.10 21.57
N GLU A 197 -11.95 -9.25 21.75
CA GLU A 197 -10.78 -9.64 20.93
C GLU A 197 -11.14 -9.69 19.44
N PHE A 198 -12.33 -10.21 19.11
CA PHE A 198 -12.85 -10.19 17.75
C PHE A 198 -13.09 -8.77 17.25
N LEU A 199 -13.74 -7.90 18.05
CA LEU A 199 -13.98 -6.50 17.69
C LEU A 199 -12.69 -5.70 17.50
N LEU A 200 -11.67 -5.91 18.34
CA LEU A 200 -10.36 -5.27 18.20
C LEU A 200 -9.67 -5.64 16.87
N ALA A 201 -9.90 -6.86 16.38
CA ALA A 201 -9.34 -7.39 15.14
C ALA A 201 -10.16 -7.07 13.87
N LEU A 202 -11.37 -6.51 14.00
CA LEU A 202 -12.18 -6.10 12.85
C LEU A 202 -11.56 -4.87 12.16
N PRO A 203 -11.92 -4.59 10.89
CA PRO A 203 -11.55 -3.32 10.27
C PRO A 203 -12.23 -2.13 10.97
N CYS A 204 -11.56 -0.98 11.07
CA CYS A 204 -12.16 0.25 11.60
C CYS A 204 -13.10 0.90 10.57
N THR A 205 -14.35 0.42 10.51
CA THR A 205 -15.41 0.93 9.62
C THR A 205 -16.75 1.11 10.36
N GLU A 206 -16.70 1.38 11.66
CA GLU A 206 -17.90 1.37 12.50
C GLU A 206 -18.75 2.62 12.31
N THR A 207 -20.04 2.41 12.07
CA THR A 207 -21.05 3.46 12.09
C THR A 207 -21.62 3.64 13.49
N GLN A 208 -22.26 4.78 13.76
CA GLN A 208 -22.96 4.99 15.04
C GLN A 208 -24.00 3.89 15.31
N GLY A 209 -24.68 3.39 14.27
CA GLY A 209 -25.63 2.27 14.38
C GLY A 209 -24.95 0.97 14.80
N PHE A 210 -23.75 0.68 14.30
CA PHE A 210 -22.96 -0.48 14.74
C PHE A 210 -22.56 -0.38 16.22
N ILE A 211 -22.10 0.79 16.65
CA ILE A 211 -21.74 1.06 18.05
C ILE A 211 -22.95 0.88 18.97
N ALA A 212 -24.12 1.40 18.58
CA ALA A 212 -25.37 1.22 19.30
C ALA A 212 -25.78 -0.26 19.38
N GLY A 213 -25.63 -1.01 18.28
CA GLY A 213 -25.86 -2.46 18.26
C GLY A 213 -24.96 -3.21 19.26
N VAL A 214 -23.66 -2.92 19.26
CA VAL A 214 -22.70 -3.53 20.18
C VAL A 214 -22.98 -3.15 21.63
N SER A 215 -23.34 -1.90 21.90
CA SER A 215 -23.76 -1.41 23.22
C SER A 215 -24.97 -2.18 23.75
N ARG A 216 -26.01 -2.38 22.92
CA ARG A 216 -27.17 -3.22 23.27
C ARG A 216 -26.76 -4.66 23.55
N LEU A 217 -25.96 -5.26 22.67
CA LEU A 217 -25.56 -6.67 22.77
C LEU A 217 -24.70 -6.97 24.00
N LEU A 218 -23.83 -6.03 24.37
CA LEU A 218 -23.00 -6.13 25.56
C LEU A 218 -23.74 -5.73 26.84
N HIS A 219 -24.89 -5.07 26.72
CA HIS A 219 -25.58 -4.34 27.79
C HIS A 219 -24.64 -3.36 28.51
N THR A 220 -23.87 -2.63 27.71
CA THR A 220 -22.92 -1.61 28.16
C THR A 220 -23.37 -0.26 27.63
N ASP A 221 -23.16 0.80 28.39
CA ASP A 221 -23.52 2.16 27.97
C ASP A 221 -22.87 2.55 26.62
N TYR A 222 -23.62 3.31 25.81
CA TYR A 222 -23.17 3.74 24.49
C TYR A 222 -21.87 4.53 24.54
N LYS A 223 -21.70 5.43 25.52
CA LYS A 223 -20.48 6.25 25.64
C LYS A 223 -19.27 5.37 25.93
N THR A 224 -19.42 4.36 26.76
CA THR A 224 -18.35 3.39 27.07
C THR A 224 -17.90 2.66 25.81
N VAL A 225 -18.85 2.16 25.01
CA VAL A 225 -18.55 1.47 23.76
C VAL A 225 -17.99 2.43 22.71
N ALA A 226 -18.53 3.64 22.59
CA ALA A 226 -18.01 4.67 21.68
C ALA A 226 -16.57 5.05 22.03
N LYS A 227 -16.25 5.24 23.31
CA LYS A 227 -14.89 5.49 23.78
C LYS A 227 -13.96 4.31 23.46
N PHE A 228 -14.42 3.08 23.63
CA PHE A 228 -13.66 1.89 23.25
C PHE A 228 -13.27 1.90 21.77
N TYR A 229 -14.20 2.25 20.86
CA TYR A 229 -13.88 2.36 19.44
C TYR A 229 -12.95 3.54 19.12
N ALA A 230 -13.09 4.68 19.81
CA ALA A 230 -12.18 5.81 19.66
C ALA A 230 -10.74 5.43 20.06
N LEU A 231 -10.55 4.86 21.26
CA LEU A 231 -9.23 4.43 21.73
C LEU A 231 -8.65 3.29 20.87
N ARG A 232 -9.49 2.40 20.34
CA ARG A 232 -9.07 1.38 19.36
C ARG A 232 -8.58 2.02 18.07
N HIS A 233 -9.26 3.04 17.56
CA HIS A 233 -8.82 3.78 16.39
C HIS A 233 -7.45 4.42 16.64
N ASP A 234 -7.25 5.04 17.80
CA ASP A 234 -5.95 5.62 18.18
C ASP A 234 -4.85 4.55 18.26
N ALA A 235 -5.15 3.40 18.86
CA ALA A 235 -4.22 2.26 18.89
C ALA A 235 -3.86 1.76 17.48
N LEU A 236 -4.84 1.71 16.56
CA LEU A 236 -4.61 1.33 15.17
C LEU A 236 -3.73 2.35 14.44
N MET A 237 -3.98 3.64 14.65
CA MET A 237 -3.17 4.71 14.05
C MET A 237 -1.76 4.75 14.64
N ASN A 238 -1.56 4.33 15.89
CA ASN A 238 -0.23 4.17 16.46
C ASN A 238 0.52 2.96 15.86
N GLU A 239 -0.17 1.87 15.50
CA GLU A 239 0.44 0.66 14.92
C GLU A 239 0.68 0.79 13.40
N HIS A 240 -0.26 1.38 12.67
CA HIS A 240 -0.32 1.39 11.20
C HIS A 240 -0.54 2.77 10.57
N GLY A 241 -0.52 3.86 11.35
CA GLY A 241 -0.95 5.18 10.88
C GLY A 241 -0.16 5.75 9.71
N ASP A 242 1.15 5.52 9.64
CA ASP A 242 1.97 5.96 8.48
C ASP A 242 1.56 5.26 7.18
N GLU A 243 1.32 3.94 7.25
CA GLU A 243 0.88 3.15 6.11
C GLU A 243 -0.55 3.52 5.69
N ILE A 244 -1.45 3.67 6.67
CA ILE A 244 -2.83 4.08 6.44
C ILE A 244 -2.88 5.46 5.77
N ARG A 245 -2.18 6.47 6.31
CA ARG A 245 -2.12 7.82 5.72
C ARG A 245 -1.59 7.79 4.29
N PHE A 246 -0.50 7.05 4.06
CA PHE A 246 0.07 6.91 2.71
C PHE A 246 -0.93 6.28 1.73
N LEU A 247 -1.62 5.21 2.14
CA LEU A 247 -2.59 4.52 1.29
C LEU A 247 -3.86 5.35 1.06
N GLU A 248 -4.30 6.13 2.04
CA GLU A 248 -5.41 7.09 1.91
C GLU A 248 -5.10 8.17 0.89
N GLU A 249 -3.92 8.80 0.99
CA GLU A 249 -3.47 9.78 0.00
C GLU A 249 -3.40 9.17 -1.39
N LEU A 250 -2.82 7.97 -1.50
CA LEU A 250 -2.68 7.29 -2.78
C LEU A 250 -4.03 6.92 -3.38
N ALA A 251 -4.95 6.37 -2.59
CA ALA A 251 -6.32 6.07 -3.01
C ALA A 251 -7.07 7.35 -3.43
N GLY A 252 -6.93 8.44 -2.68
CA GLY A 252 -7.51 9.74 -3.00
C GLY A 252 -6.99 10.32 -4.31
N ARG A 253 -5.69 10.20 -4.59
CA ARG A 253 -5.10 10.59 -5.89
C ARG A 253 -5.70 9.79 -7.05
N HIS A 254 -5.81 8.46 -6.90
CA HIS A 254 -6.43 7.61 -7.92
C HIS A 254 -7.91 7.89 -8.13
N TRP A 255 -8.65 8.22 -7.05
CA TRP A 255 -10.03 8.66 -7.14
C TRP A 255 -10.17 9.96 -7.95
N LYS A 256 -9.33 10.97 -7.68
CA LYS A 256 -9.33 12.23 -8.44
C LYS A 256 -9.07 12.00 -9.93
N ILE A 257 -8.16 11.10 -10.28
CA ILE A 257 -7.90 10.73 -11.68
C ILE A 257 -9.11 10.02 -12.29
N LEU A 258 -9.71 9.07 -11.56
CA LEU A 258 -10.91 8.35 -12.01
C LEU A 258 -12.07 9.32 -12.27
N ALA A 259 -12.28 10.30 -11.38
CA ALA A 259 -13.28 11.35 -11.53
C ALA A 259 -13.03 12.21 -12.78
N LYS A 260 -11.77 12.64 -13.01
CA LYS A 260 -11.38 13.39 -14.22
C LYS A 260 -11.64 12.61 -15.51
N ILE A 261 -11.34 11.31 -15.52
CA ILE A 261 -11.65 10.44 -16.67
C ILE A 261 -13.16 10.33 -16.83
N GLY A 262 -13.91 10.18 -15.73
CA GLY A 262 -15.37 10.16 -15.74
C GLY A 262 -15.97 11.42 -16.38
N THR A 263 -15.51 12.61 -15.97
CA THR A 263 -15.95 13.88 -16.59
C THR A 263 -15.56 13.98 -18.06
N ALA A 264 -14.35 13.55 -18.43
CA ALA A 264 -13.90 13.54 -19.82
C ALA A 264 -14.68 12.53 -20.69
N THR A 265 -15.20 11.46 -20.09
CA THR A 265 -16.05 10.47 -20.77
C THR A 265 -17.45 11.05 -21.08
N VAL A 266 -17.98 11.87 -20.18
CA VAL A 266 -19.27 12.56 -20.36
C VAL A 266 -19.15 13.65 -21.43
N ASN A 267 -18.03 14.37 -21.46
CA ASN A 267 -17.77 15.49 -22.37
C ASN A 267 -17.15 15.06 -23.71
N ALA A 268 -17.06 13.76 -24.02
CA ALA A 268 -16.50 13.28 -25.27
C ALA A 268 -17.50 13.53 -26.42
N ASP A 269 -17.05 14.23 -27.46
CA ASP A 269 -17.89 14.64 -28.59
C ASP A 269 -18.10 13.51 -29.62
N THR A 270 -17.16 12.57 -29.69
CA THR A 270 -17.23 11.44 -30.63
C THR A 270 -17.39 10.08 -29.95
N PRO A 271 -18.05 9.11 -30.62
CA PRO A 271 -18.17 7.73 -30.11
C PRO A 271 -16.81 7.05 -29.89
N GLU A 272 -15.82 7.36 -30.72
CA GLU A 272 -14.47 6.80 -30.66
C GLU A 272 -13.69 7.32 -29.45
N GLU A 273 -13.72 8.62 -29.19
CA GLU A 273 -13.13 9.21 -27.98
C GLU A 273 -13.81 8.68 -26.72
N LYS A 274 -15.13 8.53 -26.75
CA LYS A 274 -15.88 7.95 -25.64
C LYS A 274 -15.46 6.51 -25.37
N ALA A 275 -15.25 5.69 -26.40
CA ALA A 275 -14.76 4.32 -26.24
C ALA A 275 -13.35 4.27 -25.63
N ILE A 276 -12.44 5.15 -26.07
CA ILE A 276 -11.09 5.28 -25.50
C ILE A 276 -11.15 5.69 -24.02
N MET A 277 -12.00 6.66 -23.67
CA MET A 277 -12.15 7.13 -22.29
C MET A 277 -12.75 6.06 -21.39
N ILE A 278 -13.72 5.27 -21.87
CA ILE A 278 -14.27 4.13 -21.13
C ILE A 278 -13.19 3.07 -20.85
N ASP A 279 -12.35 2.71 -21.83
CA ASP A 279 -11.23 1.77 -21.60
C ASP A 279 -10.24 2.30 -20.54
N ARG A 280 -9.89 3.59 -20.63
CA ARG A 280 -9.03 4.26 -19.62
C ARG A 280 -9.68 4.26 -18.24
N TYR A 281 -11.00 4.51 -18.17
CA TYR A 281 -11.77 4.48 -16.93
C TYR A 281 -11.72 3.09 -16.30
N LEU A 282 -11.99 2.03 -17.06
CA LEU A 282 -11.98 0.65 -16.57
C LEU A 282 -10.59 0.20 -16.10
N LYS A 283 -9.52 0.63 -16.77
CA LYS A 283 -8.14 0.38 -16.32
C LYS A 283 -7.84 1.11 -15.01
N MET A 284 -8.19 2.39 -14.90
CA MET A 284 -7.96 3.18 -13.68
C MET A 284 -8.82 2.69 -12.51
N LYS A 285 -10.07 2.30 -12.76
CA LYS A 285 -10.97 1.74 -11.75
C LYS A 285 -10.35 0.50 -11.08
N ARG A 286 -9.77 -0.41 -11.86
CA ARG A 286 -9.06 -1.58 -11.32
C ARG A 286 -7.87 -1.22 -10.45
N VAL A 287 -7.14 -0.16 -10.79
CA VAL A 287 -6.03 0.36 -9.97
C VAL A 287 -6.57 0.93 -8.67
N TYR A 288 -7.61 1.77 -8.74
CA TYR A 288 -8.26 2.34 -7.57
C TYR A 288 -8.83 1.26 -6.63
N GLU A 289 -9.56 0.28 -7.16
CA GLU A 289 -10.11 -0.85 -6.39
C GLU A 289 -9.01 -1.65 -5.69
N ARG A 290 -7.86 -1.85 -6.35
CA ARG A 290 -6.70 -2.50 -5.72
C ARG A 290 -6.15 -1.67 -4.57
N ARG A 291 -6.00 -0.35 -4.74
CA ARG A 291 -5.52 0.54 -3.67
C ARG A 291 -6.50 0.65 -2.51
N LEU A 292 -7.79 0.65 -2.81
CA LEU A 292 -8.82 0.58 -1.79
C LEU A 292 -8.72 -0.75 -1.01
N SER A 293 -8.49 -1.87 -1.70
CA SER A 293 -8.25 -3.16 -1.03
C SER A 293 -7.00 -3.15 -0.16
N ASP A 294 -5.90 -2.56 -0.63
CA ASP A 294 -4.67 -2.40 0.15
C ASP A 294 -4.94 -1.54 1.41
N LEU A 295 -5.67 -0.42 1.26
CA LEU A 295 -6.08 0.43 2.39
C LEU A 295 -6.98 -0.32 3.38
N MET A 296 -7.96 -1.09 2.91
CA MET A 296 -8.83 -1.89 3.78
C MET A 296 -8.06 -2.98 4.52
N LYS A 297 -6.97 -3.51 3.94
CA LYS A 297 -6.06 -4.42 4.62
C LYS A 297 -5.19 -3.71 5.65
N ALA A 298 -4.67 -2.52 5.36
CA ALA A 298 -3.92 -1.74 6.34
C ALA A 298 -4.82 -1.28 7.51
N ARG A 299 -6.10 -1.04 7.24
CA ARG A 299 -7.15 -0.82 8.23
C ARG A 299 -7.73 -2.11 8.81
N SER A 300 -7.16 -3.29 8.50
CA SER A 300 -7.48 -4.50 9.27
C SER A 300 -7.13 -4.19 10.73
N GLY A 301 -7.99 -4.59 11.67
CA GLY A 301 -7.84 -4.19 13.07
C GLY A 301 -6.52 -4.55 13.70
N LEU A 302 -6.41 -4.28 15.00
CA LEU A 302 -5.17 -4.50 15.75
C LEU A 302 -4.62 -5.91 15.53
N THR A 303 -3.30 -6.03 15.40
CA THR A 303 -2.70 -7.34 15.19
C THR A 303 -2.91 -8.24 16.41
N HIS A 304 -2.89 -9.57 16.21
CA HIS A 304 -3.00 -10.51 17.34
C HIS A 304 -1.92 -10.29 18.41
N TYR A 305 -0.77 -9.71 18.05
CA TYR A 305 0.28 -9.34 18.99
C TYR A 305 -0.12 -8.14 19.84
N THR A 306 -0.66 -7.08 19.22
CA THR A 306 -1.15 -5.90 19.93
C THR A 306 -2.31 -6.26 20.87
N ILE A 307 -3.28 -7.05 20.41
CA ILE A 307 -4.40 -7.54 21.23
C ILE A 307 -3.89 -8.39 22.41
N SER A 308 -2.93 -9.28 22.16
CA SER A 308 -2.29 -10.13 23.17
C SER A 308 -1.63 -9.30 24.26
N THR A 309 -0.91 -8.24 23.87
CA THR A 309 -0.23 -7.32 24.79
C THR A 309 -1.24 -6.50 25.60
N LEU A 310 -2.28 -5.99 24.94
CA LEU A 310 -3.28 -5.12 25.53
C LEU A 310 -4.14 -5.83 26.58
N LEU A 311 -4.52 -7.07 26.34
CA LEU A 311 -5.40 -7.85 27.21
C LEU A 311 -4.66 -8.85 28.12
N GLY A 312 -3.33 -8.90 28.04
CA GLY A 312 -2.52 -9.82 28.85
C GLY A 312 -2.80 -11.31 28.58
N VAL A 313 -3.21 -11.65 27.35
CA VAL A 313 -3.51 -13.04 26.92
C VAL A 313 -2.51 -13.50 25.88
N SER A 314 -2.25 -14.81 25.77
CA SER A 314 -1.27 -15.30 24.78
C SER A 314 -1.77 -15.15 23.33
N ARG A 315 -0.89 -14.83 22.39
CA ARG A 315 -1.22 -14.71 20.95
C ARG A 315 -1.94 -15.94 20.35
N PRO A 316 -1.57 -17.20 20.65
CA PRO A 316 -2.30 -18.37 20.17
C PRO A 316 -3.74 -18.42 20.70
N MET A 317 -3.97 -17.93 21.92
CA MET A 317 -5.29 -17.85 22.54
C MET A 317 -6.16 -16.81 21.85
N VAL A 318 -5.62 -15.62 21.56
CA VAL A 318 -6.31 -14.60 20.74
C VAL A 318 -6.76 -15.18 19.40
N SER A 319 -5.88 -15.88 18.70
CA SER A 319 -6.22 -16.48 17.42
C SER A 319 -7.33 -17.54 17.53
N ALA A 320 -7.31 -18.36 18.59
CA ALA A 320 -8.32 -19.37 18.82
C ALA A 320 -9.67 -18.77 19.22
N ASP A 321 -9.64 -17.71 20.02
CA ASP A 321 -10.80 -16.98 20.53
C ASP A 321 -11.50 -16.21 19.41
N ILE A 322 -10.76 -15.51 18.54
CA ILE A 322 -11.29 -14.88 17.31
C ILE A 322 -11.95 -15.94 16.41
N LYS A 323 -11.32 -17.10 16.20
CA LYS A 323 -11.89 -18.17 15.37
C LYS A 323 -13.19 -18.71 15.96
N LYS A 324 -13.26 -18.90 17.28
CA LYS A 324 -14.48 -19.33 17.98
C LYS A 324 -15.59 -18.31 17.84
N MET A 325 -15.27 -17.03 18.00
CA MET A 325 -16.27 -15.96 17.87
C MET A 325 -16.82 -15.88 16.44
N LYS A 326 -15.97 -16.03 15.41
CA LYS A 326 -16.43 -16.13 14.02
C LYS A 326 -17.42 -17.28 13.80
N MET A 327 -17.12 -18.47 14.34
CA MET A 327 -18.05 -19.61 14.24
C MET A 327 -19.37 -19.35 14.97
N LEU A 328 -19.30 -18.73 16.15
CA LEU A 328 -20.49 -18.38 16.92
C LEU A 328 -21.36 -17.36 16.16
N LEU A 329 -20.77 -16.27 15.66
CA LEU A 329 -21.50 -15.23 14.93
C LEU A 329 -22.09 -15.77 13.62
N ASN A 330 -21.36 -16.61 12.88
CA ASN A 330 -21.91 -17.23 11.67
C ASN A 330 -23.14 -18.08 11.96
N HIS A 331 -23.16 -18.84 13.05
CA HIS A 331 -24.33 -19.61 13.44
C HIS A 331 -25.58 -18.72 13.60
N PHE A 332 -25.43 -17.55 14.22
CA PHE A 332 -26.53 -16.60 14.41
C PHE A 332 -26.86 -15.77 13.15
N MET A 333 -25.96 -15.69 12.16
CA MET A 333 -26.23 -15.02 10.89
C MET A 333 -26.86 -15.93 9.83
N ASP A 334 -26.59 -17.24 9.88
CA ASP A 334 -27.20 -18.23 8.98
C ASP A 334 -28.65 -18.58 9.37
N ASP A 335 -29.04 -18.30 10.63
CA ASP A 335 -30.38 -18.53 11.18
C ASP A 335 -31.32 -17.29 11.05
N MET A 336 -30.85 -16.19 10.46
CA MET A 336 -31.63 -14.98 10.10
C MET A 336 -31.90 -14.91 8.61
#